data_AF-A0A5K0XS92-F1
#
_entry.id   AF-A0A5K0XS92-F1
#
_cell.length_a   1.000
_cell.length_b   1.000
_cell.length_c   1.000
_cell.angle_alpha   90.00
_cell.angle_beta   90.00
_cell.angle_gamma   90.00
#
_symmetry.space_group_name_H-M   'P 1'
#
loop_
_entity.id
_entity.type
_entity.pdbx_description
1 polymer ?
#
loop_
_entity_poly.entity_id
_entity_poly.type
_entity_poly.pdbx_seq_one_letter_code
_entity_poly.pdbx_strand_id
1 'polypeptide(L)' 'VFQMQVNNGIPIQSWFDDPTDSALLCILPFLEILASVDDVRPIIANRFSTQN' A
#
# COMPACT_ATOMS: atom_id res chain seq x y z
N VAL A 1 8.33 3.52 11.53
CA VAL A 1 7.26 4.27 12.23
C VAL A 1 5.83 3.76 11.90
N PHE A 2 5.64 2.59 11.28
CA PHE A 2 4.32 1.94 11.12
C PHE A 2 4.04 0.79 12.10
N GLN A 3 4.99 0.45 12.99
CA GLN A 3 4.91 -0.75 13.83
C GLN A 3 3.67 -0.81 14.74
N MET A 4 3.07 0.32 15.08
CA MET A 4 1.88 0.38 15.94
C MET A 4 0.55 0.43 15.17
N GLN A 5 0.57 0.62 13.85
CA GLN A 5 -0.62 0.85 13.01
C GLN A 5 -0.48 0.15 11.65
N VAL A 6 -0.16 -1.14 11.68
CA VAL A 6 0.18 -1.94 10.49
C VAL A 6 -0.90 -1.90 9.40
N ASN A 7 -2.19 -1.89 9.78
CA ASN A 7 -3.30 -1.87 8.83
C ASN A 7 -3.55 -0.50 8.19
N ASN A 8 -2.82 0.54 8.60
CA ASN A 8 -2.83 1.86 7.97
C ASN A 8 -1.62 2.07 7.04
N GLY A 9 -0.68 1.12 6.99
CA GLY A 9 0.49 1.20 6.14
C GLY A 9 0.29 0.44 4.82
N ILE A 10 0.72 1.04 3.72
CA ILE A 10 0.85 0.34 2.43
C ILE A 10 2.33 0.11 2.18
N PRO A 11 2.81 -1.15 2.12
CA PRO A 11 4.19 -1.42 1.78
C PRO A 11 4.44 -1.05 0.30
N ILE A 12 5.59 -0.43 0.03
CA ILE A 12 6.05 -0.10 -1.31
C ILE A 12 7.51 -0.51 -1.46
N GLN A 13 7.92 -0.83 -2.69
CA GLN A 13 9.32 -1.13 -2.99
C GLN A 13 10.19 0.10 -2.69
N SER A 14 11.37 -0.15 -2.11
CA SER A 14 12.36 0.91 -1.90
C SER A 14 12.99 1.28 -3.23
N TRP A 15 13.21 2.57 -3.45
CA TRP A 15 13.79 3.11 -4.66
C TRP A 15 15.32 3.23 -4.53
N PHE A 16 16.05 2.85 -5.58
CA PHE A 16 17.53 2.80 -5.61
C PHE A 16 18.09 3.32 -6.95
N ASP A 17 17.75 4.56 -7.33
CA ASP A 17 18.27 5.23 -8.54
C ASP A 17 17.96 4.53 -9.89
N ASP A 18 17.00 3.59 -9.92
CA ASP A 18 16.56 2.94 -11.15
C ASP A 18 15.62 3.88 -11.94
N PRO A 19 16.00 4.33 -13.16
CA PRO A 19 15.17 5.20 -13.98
C PRO A 19 13.94 4.49 -14.57
N THR A 20 13.88 3.16 -14.47
CA THR A 20 12.74 2.35 -14.92
C THR A 20 11.76 2.02 -13.78
N ASP A 21 12.07 2.40 -12.54
CA ASP A 21 11.18 2.21 -11.41
C ASP A 21 9.83 2.90 -11.64
N SER A 22 8.77 2.14 -11.46
CA SER A 22 7.39 2.60 -11.61
C SER A 22 6.55 2.31 -10.37
N ALA A 23 7.16 2.07 -9.20
CA ALA A 23 6.46 1.61 -8.00
C ALA A 23 5.35 2.59 -7.58
N LEU A 24 5.60 3.90 -7.72
CA LEU A 24 4.61 4.96 -7.46
C LEU A 24 3.46 4.98 -8.48
N LEU A 25 3.70 4.64 -9.75
CA LEU A 25 2.64 4.56 -10.74
C LEU A 25 1.79 3.31 -10.55
N CYS A 26 2.44 2.18 -10.23
CA CYS A 26 1.76 0.90 -10.01
C CYS A 26 0.81 0.92 -8.80
N ILE A 27 0.99 1.84 -7.85
CA ILE A 27 0.11 1.96 -6.69
C ILE A 27 -1.18 2.74 -6.98
N LEU A 28 -1.23 3.54 -8.06
CA LEU A 28 -2.37 4.43 -8.34
C LEU A 28 -3.72 3.70 -8.41
N PRO A 29 -3.87 2.57 -9.14
CA PRO A 29 -5.16 1.88 -9.20
C PRO A 29 -5.63 1.37 -7.83
N PHE A 30 -4.70 1.03 -6.94
CA PHE A 30 -5.04 0.63 -5.58
C PHE A 30 -5.48 1.83 -4.73
N LEU A 31 -4.81 2.97 -4.86
CA LEU A 31 -5.22 4.20 -4.18
C LEU A 31 -6.59 4.70 -4.63
N GLU A 32 -6.92 4.55 -5.92
CA GLU A 32 -8.25 4.89 -6.46
C GLU A 32 -9.36 4.07 -5.80
N ILE A 33 -9.12 2.78 -5.54
CA ILE A 33 -10.06 1.92 -4.78
C ILE A 33 -10.22 2.47 -3.35
N LEU A 34 -9.10 2.78 -2.68
CA LEU A 34 -9.15 3.30 -1.31
C LEU A 34 -9.82 4.67 -1.20
N ALA A 35 -9.78 5.50 -2.24
CA ALA A 35 -10.47 6.78 -2.26
C ALA A 35 -12.01 6.65 -2.31
N SER A 36 -12.53 5.47 -2.67
CA SER A 36 -13.96 5.22 -2.86
C SER A 36 -14.67 4.62 -1.64
N VAL A 37 -13.96 4.39 -0.54
CA VAL A 37 -14.45 3.66 0.64
C VAL A 37 -14.26 4.45 1.93
N ASP A 38 -15.17 4.28 2.88
CA ASP A 38 -15.14 5.01 4.14
C ASP A 38 -14.05 4.50 5.11
N ASP A 39 -13.76 3.19 5.09
CA ASP A 39 -12.72 2.57 5.90
C ASP A 39 -11.76 1.74 5.03
N VAL A 40 -10.53 2.22 4.92
CA VAL A 40 -9.48 1.60 4.10
C VAL A 40 -8.83 0.38 4.76
N ARG A 41 -8.91 0.27 6.09
CA ARG A 41 -8.13 -0.72 6.87
C ARG A 41 -8.46 -2.17 6.51
N PRO A 42 -9.73 -2.57 6.30
CA PRO A 42 -10.05 -3.94 5.89
C PRO A 42 -9.48 -4.30 4.51
N ILE A 43 -9.43 -3.33 3.58
CA ILE A 43 -8.94 -3.54 2.22
C ILE A 43 -7.41 -3.63 2.21
N ILE A 44 -6.73 -2.74 2.96
CA ILE A 44 -5.28 -2.79 3.15
C ILE A 44 -4.88 -4.12 3.81
N ALA A 45 -5.58 -4.54 4.87
CA ALA A 45 -5.33 -5.82 5.52
C ALA A 45 -5.54 -6.98 4.55
N ASN A 46 -6.64 -7.04 3.82
CA ASN A 46 -6.87 -8.12 2.85
C ASN A 46 -5.78 -8.18 1.74
N ARG A 47 -5.23 -7.03 1.34
CA ARG A 47 -4.23 -6.95 0.28
C ARG A 47 -2.81 -7.30 0.73
N PHE A 48 -2.47 -6.97 1.98
CA PHE A 48 -1.08 -7.00 2.48
C PHE A 48 -0.88 -7.78 3.78
N SER A 49 -1.92 -8.28 4.43
CA SER A 49 -1.76 -9.20 5.56
C SER A 49 -1.18 -10.51 5.05
N THR A 50 0.07 -10.77 5.41
CA THR A 50 0.61 -12.12 5.49
C THR A 50 -0.27 -12.91 6.47
N GLN A 51 -0.84 -14.03 6.04
CA GLN A 51 -1.32 -15.04 6.98
C GLN A 51 -0.13 -15.42 7.85
N ASN A 52 -0.21 -15.14 9.15
CA ASN A 52 0.62 -15.82 10.12
C ASN A 52 0.11 -17.26 10.28
#